data_AF-A0A6A7AQA4-F1
#
_entry.id   AF-A0A6A7AQA4-F1
#
_cell.length_a   1.000
_cell.length_b   1.000
_cell.length_c   1.000
_cell.angle_alpha   90.00
_cell.angle_beta   90.00
_cell.angle_gamma   90.00
#
_symmetry.space_group_name_H-M   'P 1'
#
loop_
_entity.id
_entity.type
_entity.pdbx_description
1 polymer ?
#
loop_
_entity_poly.entity_id
_entity_poly.type
_entity_poly.pdbx_seq_one_letter_code
_entity_poly.pdbx_strand_id
1 'polypeptide(L)'
;MRFQSITILSLAALAIAAPMKRQSGPVLADTTYNEISIAGGVAGDAEAEALAKFSALDLQNPENIDPADITFLGEVNNVANDAEKEAFNPAVEAATGDEADQIQNGKIKNKVLKLMATKIQLQAKQAQGDDSVAEKLADETKKLNNNIATDKKNAGQTSIAESFDATISGGGK
;
A
#
# COMPACT_ATOMS: atom_id res chain seq x y z
N MET A 1 39.12 -49.79 -36.04
CA MET A 1 39.04 -49.03 -34.76
C MET A 1 39.77 -47.72 -34.92
N ARG A 2 39.25 -46.64 -34.30
CA ARG A 2 39.84 -45.30 -34.00
C ARG A 2 39.00 -44.17 -34.60
N PHE A 3 37.93 -43.76 -33.90
CA PHE A 3 37.83 -42.87 -32.72
C PHE A 3 37.49 -41.44 -33.16
N GLN A 4 36.19 -41.12 -33.02
CA GLN A 4 35.61 -39.80 -33.18
C GLN A 4 36.04 -38.92 -31.99
N SER A 5 36.37 -37.65 -32.25
CA SER A 5 36.59 -36.65 -31.22
C SER A 5 35.65 -35.47 -31.49
N ILE A 6 34.52 -35.44 -30.78
CA ILE A 6 33.63 -34.28 -30.73
C ILE A 6 34.02 -33.50 -29.48
N THR A 7 34.69 -32.37 -29.68
CA THR A 7 35.05 -31.43 -28.62
C THR A 7 33.84 -30.55 -28.32
N ILE A 8 33.19 -30.79 -27.18
CA ILE A 8 32.10 -29.95 -26.67
C ILE A 8 32.72 -28.71 -26.04
N LEU A 9 32.56 -27.56 -26.68
CA LEU A 9 32.95 -26.26 -26.17
C LEU A 9 31.81 -25.72 -25.29
N SER A 10 31.90 -25.88 -23.98
CA SER A 10 30.95 -25.34 -23.01
C SER A 10 31.15 -23.83 -22.87
N LEU A 11 30.24 -23.05 -23.47
CA LEU A 11 30.18 -21.60 -23.33
C LEU A 11 29.47 -21.25 -22.00
N ALA A 12 30.26 -20.94 -20.97
CA ALA A 12 29.73 -20.40 -19.72
C ALA A 12 29.33 -18.93 -19.93
N ALA A 13 28.02 -18.65 -19.98
CA ALA A 13 27.50 -17.29 -19.97
C ALA A 13 27.59 -16.72 -18.53
N LEU A 14 28.55 -15.82 -18.28
CA LEU A 14 28.52 -14.99 -17.08
C LEU A 14 27.48 -13.88 -17.29
N ALA A 15 26.33 -13.99 -16.61
CA ALA A 15 25.40 -12.88 -16.49
C ALA A 15 26.00 -11.82 -15.55
N ILE A 16 26.52 -10.73 -16.11
CA ILE A 16 26.89 -9.54 -15.33
C ILE A 16 25.58 -8.83 -14.99
N ALA A 17 25.07 -9.02 -13.78
CA ALA A 17 23.97 -8.21 -13.26
C ALA A 17 24.48 -6.78 -13.07
N ALA A 18 24.11 -5.88 -13.98
CA ALA A 18 24.35 -4.45 -13.81
C ALA A 18 23.58 -3.95 -12.57
N PRO A 19 24.13 -3.00 -11.79
CA PRO A 19 23.43 -2.42 -10.66
C PRO A 19 22.15 -1.74 -11.14
N MET A 20 21.00 -2.25 -10.70
CA MET A 20 19.69 -1.67 -10.95
C MET A 20 19.64 -0.32 -10.23
N LYS A 21 19.28 0.76 -10.94
CA LYS A 21 19.14 2.10 -10.34
C LYS A 21 17.89 2.10 -9.45
N ARG A 22 18.06 1.75 -8.18
CA ARG A 22 17.02 1.97 -7.17
C ARG A 22 16.70 3.45 -7.03
N GLN A 23 15.50 3.74 -6.53
CA GLN A 23 15.13 5.06 -6.02
C GLN A 23 16.27 5.59 -5.16
N SER A 24 16.58 6.89 -5.24
CA SER A 24 17.74 7.49 -4.57
C SER A 24 17.53 7.63 -3.05
N GLY A 25 17.37 6.49 -2.38
CA GLY A 25 16.96 6.36 -0.98
C GLY A 25 15.44 6.38 -0.79
N PRO A 26 14.99 6.26 0.46
CA PRO A 26 13.59 6.40 0.82
C PRO A 26 13.07 7.81 0.52
N VAL A 27 11.79 7.90 0.22
CA VAL A 27 11.13 9.17 -0.16
C VAL A 27 9.95 9.53 0.72
N LEU A 28 9.43 8.57 1.48
CA LEU A 28 8.42 8.81 2.51
C LEU A 28 9.12 9.26 3.79
N ALA A 29 8.53 10.24 4.46
CA ALA A 29 9.01 10.76 5.72
C ALA A 29 8.12 10.27 6.87
N ASP A 30 8.69 10.21 8.07
CA ASP A 30 7.93 9.92 9.28
C ASP A 30 6.72 10.87 9.41
N THR A 31 5.59 10.34 9.85
CA THR A 31 4.32 11.09 9.94
C THR A 31 3.44 10.50 11.04
N THR A 32 2.27 11.06 11.24
CA THR A 32 1.24 10.49 12.12
C THR A 32 0.08 9.91 11.32
N TYR A 33 -0.72 9.06 11.96
CA TYR A 33 -1.98 8.60 11.37
C TYR A 33 -2.86 9.77 10.93
N ASN A 34 -3.02 10.77 11.80
CA ASN A 34 -3.90 11.91 11.54
C ASN A 34 -3.46 12.74 10.32
N GLU A 35 -2.15 12.81 10.05
CA GLU A 35 -1.60 13.52 8.89
C GLU A 35 -1.73 12.73 7.58
N ILE A 36 -1.50 11.41 7.63
CA ILE A 36 -1.60 10.57 6.42
C ILE A 36 -3.03 10.16 6.09
N SER A 37 -3.94 10.23 7.08
CA SER A 37 -5.34 9.82 6.92
C SER A 37 -6.03 10.58 5.78
N ILE A 38 -6.97 9.87 5.14
CA ILE A 38 -7.87 10.37 4.10
C ILE A 38 -9.33 10.26 4.54
N ALA A 39 -9.60 9.94 5.82
CA ALA A 39 -10.93 9.58 6.28
C ALA A 39 -11.95 10.74 6.24
N GLY A 40 -11.47 11.98 6.33
CA GLY A 40 -12.33 13.17 6.36
C GLY A 40 -12.79 13.65 4.99
N GLY A 41 -13.81 14.50 4.98
CA GLY A 41 -14.25 15.24 3.80
C GLY A 41 -15.49 14.63 3.14
N VAL A 42 -15.37 14.31 1.86
CA VAL A 42 -16.46 13.77 1.04
C VAL A 42 -16.04 12.39 0.52
N ALA A 43 -16.97 11.44 0.51
CA ALA A 43 -16.75 10.13 -0.09
C ALA A 43 -16.77 10.21 -1.63
N GLY A 44 -16.12 9.24 -2.28
CA GLY A 44 -16.17 9.06 -3.74
C GLY A 44 -14.83 9.17 -4.47
N ASP A 45 -13.78 9.67 -3.81
CA ASP A 45 -12.45 9.86 -4.40
C ASP A 45 -11.30 9.23 -3.58
N ALA A 46 -11.61 8.27 -2.71
CA ALA A 46 -10.64 7.68 -1.79
C ALA A 46 -9.44 7.03 -2.50
N GLU A 47 -9.64 6.50 -3.71
CA GLU A 47 -8.57 5.93 -4.53
C GLU A 47 -7.53 6.98 -4.90
N ALA A 48 -7.97 8.14 -5.39
CA ALA A 48 -7.07 9.22 -5.81
C ALA A 48 -6.39 9.87 -4.59
N GLU A 49 -7.14 10.07 -3.50
CA GLU A 49 -6.60 10.58 -2.25
C GLU A 49 -5.52 9.66 -1.66
N ALA A 50 -5.74 8.33 -1.67
CA ALA A 50 -4.75 7.36 -1.21
C ALA A 50 -3.50 7.36 -2.10
N LEU A 51 -3.66 7.40 -3.43
CA LEU A 51 -2.52 7.49 -4.35
C LEU A 51 -1.73 8.78 -4.15
N ALA A 52 -2.40 9.91 -3.86
CA ALA A 52 -1.72 11.18 -3.60
C ALA A 52 -0.78 11.09 -2.38
N LYS A 53 -1.17 10.37 -1.32
CA LYS A 53 -0.32 10.14 -0.12
C LYS A 53 0.96 9.36 -0.42
N PHE A 54 0.97 8.55 -1.49
CA PHE A 54 2.11 7.74 -1.89
C PHE A 54 2.78 8.22 -3.20
N SER A 55 2.44 9.42 -3.66
CA SER A 55 2.89 9.97 -4.95
C SER A 55 4.39 10.23 -5.05
N ALA A 56 5.11 10.25 -3.92
CA ALA A 56 6.56 10.38 -3.90
C ALA A 56 7.28 9.10 -4.37
N LEU A 57 6.62 7.94 -4.29
CA LEU A 57 7.18 6.65 -4.71
C LEU A 57 7.24 6.54 -6.24
N ASP A 58 8.25 5.84 -6.75
CA ASP A 58 8.30 5.43 -8.15
C ASP A 58 7.38 4.22 -8.42
N LEU A 59 6.07 4.49 -8.49
CA LEU A 59 5.04 3.45 -8.71
C LEU A 59 5.13 2.79 -10.11
N GLN A 60 5.90 3.36 -11.05
CA GLN A 60 6.11 2.78 -12.37
C GLN A 60 7.23 1.73 -12.38
N ASN A 61 8.16 1.81 -11.43
CA ASN A 61 9.26 0.86 -11.28
C ASN A 61 9.29 0.33 -9.84
N PRO A 62 8.31 -0.50 -9.42
CA PRO A 62 8.17 -0.99 -8.05
C PRO A 62 9.40 -1.74 -7.53
N GLU A 63 10.20 -2.34 -8.41
CA GLU A 63 11.49 -2.97 -8.08
C GLU A 63 12.52 -1.99 -7.50
N ASN A 64 12.37 -0.70 -7.82
CA ASN A 64 13.27 0.37 -7.37
C ASN A 64 12.86 1.00 -6.04
N ILE A 65 11.67 0.71 -5.51
CA ILE A 65 11.21 1.26 -4.22
C ILE A 65 12.15 0.83 -3.09
N ASP A 66 12.55 1.81 -2.27
CA ASP A 66 13.50 1.58 -1.18
C ASP A 66 12.92 0.65 -0.09
N PRO A 67 13.70 -0.29 0.48
CA PRO A 67 13.24 -1.14 1.58
C PRO A 67 12.68 -0.40 2.80
N ALA A 68 13.16 0.82 3.08
CA ALA A 68 12.62 1.65 4.14
C ALA A 68 11.19 2.13 3.81
N ASP A 69 10.92 2.55 2.57
CA ASP A 69 9.55 2.87 2.15
C ASP A 69 8.63 1.63 2.15
N ILE A 70 9.15 0.44 1.82
CA ILE A 70 8.39 -0.83 1.94
C ILE A 70 8.02 -1.11 3.40
N THR A 71 8.89 -0.76 4.35
CA THR A 71 8.62 -0.86 5.78
C THR A 71 7.57 0.15 6.19
N PHE A 72 7.71 1.41 5.78
CA PHE A 72 6.73 2.48 6.02
C PHE A 72 5.33 2.08 5.54
N LEU A 73 5.20 1.53 4.33
CA LEU A 73 3.91 1.06 3.81
C LEU A 73 3.27 -0.05 4.67
N GLY A 74 4.10 -0.88 5.30
CA GLY A 74 3.66 -1.87 6.29
C GLY A 74 3.16 -1.22 7.58
N GLU A 75 3.85 -0.20 8.08
CA GLU A 75 3.43 0.55 9.26
C GLU A 75 2.12 1.32 9.03
N VAL A 76 1.92 1.89 7.84
CA VAL A 76 0.62 2.47 7.46
C VAL A 76 -0.49 1.42 7.55
N ASN A 77 -0.24 0.18 7.11
CA ASN A 77 -1.24 -0.90 7.23
C ASN A 77 -1.58 -1.19 8.70
N ASN A 78 -0.56 -1.35 9.55
CA ASN A 78 -0.73 -1.66 10.97
C ASN A 78 -1.52 -0.55 11.67
N VAL A 79 -1.06 0.69 11.55
CA VAL A 79 -1.67 1.84 12.21
C VAL A 79 -3.09 2.10 11.71
N ALA A 80 -3.35 2.03 10.40
CA ALA A 80 -4.70 2.19 9.86
C ALA A 80 -5.65 1.05 10.29
N ASN A 81 -5.11 -0.16 10.51
CA ASN A 81 -5.87 -1.27 11.04
C ASN A 81 -6.22 -1.09 12.52
N ASP A 82 -5.32 -0.51 13.31
CA ASP A 82 -5.57 -0.22 14.72
C ASP A 82 -6.54 0.96 14.86
N ALA A 83 -6.40 2.02 14.06
CA ALA A 83 -7.39 3.09 13.96
C ALA A 83 -8.78 2.55 13.58
N GLU A 84 -8.87 1.56 12.68
CA GLU A 84 -10.15 0.91 12.36
C GLU A 84 -10.77 0.24 13.60
N LYS A 85 -9.97 -0.45 14.40
CA LYS A 85 -10.44 -1.21 15.56
C LYS A 85 -10.76 -0.33 16.77
N GLU A 86 -9.94 0.67 17.02
CA GLU A 86 -9.93 1.44 18.27
C GLU A 86 -10.61 2.79 18.16
N ALA A 87 -10.70 3.36 16.95
CA ALA A 87 -11.37 4.63 16.71
C ALA A 87 -12.67 4.45 15.91
N PHE A 88 -12.60 3.89 14.69
CA PHE A 88 -13.78 3.79 13.83
C PHE A 88 -14.83 2.79 14.31
N ASN A 89 -14.45 1.58 14.74
CA ASN A 89 -15.44 0.60 15.19
C ASN A 89 -16.25 1.12 16.38
N PRO A 90 -15.63 1.65 17.47
CA PRO A 90 -16.38 2.23 18.57
C PRO A 90 -17.22 3.46 18.17
N ALA A 91 -16.68 4.33 17.31
CA ALA A 91 -17.41 5.52 16.86
C ALA A 91 -18.66 5.17 16.04
N VAL A 92 -18.58 4.19 15.12
CA VAL A 92 -19.74 3.70 14.38
C VAL A 92 -20.76 3.04 15.31
N GLU A 93 -20.32 2.27 16.30
CA GLU A 93 -21.21 1.61 17.27
C GLU A 93 -21.93 2.62 18.18
N ALA A 94 -21.29 3.74 18.51
CA ALA A 94 -21.85 4.79 19.37
C ALA A 94 -22.76 5.77 18.63
N ALA A 95 -22.54 5.97 17.34
CA ALA A 95 -23.31 6.90 16.51
C ALA A 95 -24.66 6.32 16.07
N THR A 96 -25.58 7.21 15.70
CA THR A 96 -26.89 6.81 15.14
C THR A 96 -27.28 7.70 13.97
N GLY A 97 -28.17 7.20 13.11
CA GLY A 97 -28.64 7.94 11.95
C GLY A 97 -27.50 8.32 11.00
N ASP A 98 -27.61 9.51 10.41
CA ASP A 98 -26.66 9.99 9.40
C ASP A 98 -25.21 10.04 9.91
N GLU A 99 -24.98 10.28 11.20
CA GLU A 99 -23.64 10.32 11.77
C GLU A 99 -22.94 8.95 11.67
N ALA A 100 -23.66 7.86 11.92
CA ALA A 100 -23.12 6.50 11.79
C ALA A 100 -22.71 6.21 10.33
N ASP A 101 -23.54 6.63 9.37
CA ASP A 101 -23.23 6.49 7.94
C ASP A 101 -22.01 7.34 7.53
N GLN A 102 -21.87 8.55 8.09
CA GLN A 102 -20.75 9.44 7.82
C GLN A 102 -19.42 8.93 8.39
N ILE A 103 -19.43 8.36 9.60
CA ILE A 103 -18.24 7.70 10.19
C ILE A 103 -17.92 6.43 9.40
N GLN A 104 -18.94 5.69 8.97
CA GLN A 104 -18.76 4.50 8.14
C GLN A 104 -18.13 4.84 6.78
N ASN A 105 -18.45 6.00 6.19
CA ASN A 105 -17.75 6.52 5.01
C ASN A 105 -16.26 6.78 5.30
N GLY A 106 -15.94 7.44 6.42
CA GLY A 106 -14.55 7.67 6.82
C GLY A 106 -13.78 6.38 7.06
N LYS A 107 -14.42 5.38 7.66
CA LYS A 107 -13.89 4.02 7.82
C LYS A 107 -13.59 3.35 6.48
N ILE A 108 -14.43 3.53 5.46
CA ILE A 108 -14.18 3.01 4.12
C ILE A 108 -12.95 3.69 3.50
N LYS A 109 -12.83 5.02 3.60
CA LYS A 109 -11.64 5.75 3.12
C LYS A 109 -10.37 5.29 3.86
N ASN A 110 -10.42 5.06 5.17
CA ASN A 110 -9.33 4.47 5.94
C ASN A 110 -8.93 3.07 5.41
N LYS A 111 -9.92 2.23 5.07
CA LYS A 111 -9.66 0.93 4.44
C LYS A 111 -8.99 1.06 3.08
N VAL A 112 -9.38 2.03 2.26
CA VAL A 112 -8.75 2.29 0.97
C VAL A 112 -7.28 2.69 1.15
N LEU A 113 -6.97 3.59 2.09
CA LEU A 113 -5.57 3.95 2.43
C LEU A 113 -4.75 2.72 2.85
N LYS A 114 -5.27 1.95 3.82
CA LYS A 114 -4.65 0.72 4.33
C LYS A 114 -4.30 -0.26 3.21
N LEU A 115 -5.30 -0.55 2.37
CA LEU A 115 -5.18 -1.55 1.31
C LEU A 115 -4.34 -1.05 0.13
N MET A 116 -4.35 0.25 -0.17
CA MET A 116 -3.47 0.87 -1.16
C MET A 116 -2.00 0.74 -0.74
N ALA A 117 -1.69 1.06 0.53
CA ALA A 117 -0.34 0.90 1.07
C ALA A 117 0.13 -0.56 0.96
N THR A 118 -0.74 -1.51 1.34
CA THR A 118 -0.45 -2.95 1.25
C THR A 118 -0.25 -3.42 -0.18
N LYS A 119 -1.07 -2.96 -1.12
CA LYS A 119 -0.90 -3.28 -2.54
C LYS A 119 0.47 -2.83 -3.05
N ILE A 120 0.84 -1.58 -2.80
CA ILE A 120 2.14 -1.03 -3.23
C ILE A 120 3.29 -1.83 -2.60
N GLN A 121 3.19 -2.13 -1.29
CA GLN A 121 4.17 -2.92 -0.57
C GLN A 121 4.38 -4.30 -1.20
N LEU A 122 3.28 -5.01 -1.51
CA LEU A 122 3.34 -6.36 -2.09
C LEU A 122 3.82 -6.33 -3.55
N GLN A 123 3.43 -5.32 -4.33
CA GLN A 123 3.94 -5.11 -5.68
C GLN A 123 5.45 -4.88 -5.69
N ALA A 124 5.96 -4.06 -4.76
CA ALA A 124 7.40 -3.84 -4.61
C ALA A 124 8.14 -5.15 -4.24
N LYS A 125 7.64 -5.90 -3.26
CA LYS A 125 8.21 -7.20 -2.85
C LYS A 125 8.24 -8.21 -4.01
N GLN A 126 7.12 -8.34 -4.73
CA GLN A 126 7.05 -9.22 -5.89
C GLN A 126 8.03 -8.80 -6.99
N ALA A 127 8.09 -7.50 -7.31
CA ALA A 127 9.03 -6.97 -8.31
C ALA A 127 10.51 -7.13 -7.88
N GLN A 128 10.77 -7.22 -6.58
CA GLN A 128 12.09 -7.52 -6.01
C GLN A 128 12.37 -9.04 -5.87
N GLY A 129 11.50 -9.90 -6.39
CA GLY A 129 11.72 -11.35 -6.50
C GLY A 129 11.08 -12.21 -5.41
N ASP A 130 10.22 -11.65 -4.55
CA ASP A 130 9.45 -12.43 -3.58
C ASP A 130 8.12 -12.91 -4.18
N ASP A 131 8.16 -14.03 -4.91
CA ASP A 131 6.97 -14.61 -5.55
C ASP A 131 5.92 -15.14 -4.54
N SER A 132 6.28 -15.33 -3.26
CA SER A 132 5.37 -15.84 -2.25
C SER A 132 4.20 -14.89 -1.94
N VAL A 133 4.34 -13.61 -2.32
CA VAL A 133 3.32 -12.59 -2.08
C VAL A 133 2.22 -12.54 -3.14
N ALA A 134 2.32 -13.32 -4.23
CA ALA A 134 1.43 -13.22 -5.38
C ALA A 134 -0.05 -13.45 -5.03
N GLU A 135 -0.36 -14.50 -4.25
CA GLU A 135 -1.73 -14.79 -3.80
C GLU A 135 -2.27 -13.68 -2.90
N LYS A 136 -1.45 -13.24 -1.94
CA LYS A 136 -1.80 -12.14 -1.03
C LYS A 136 -2.05 -10.84 -1.80
N LEU A 137 -1.24 -10.53 -2.81
CA LEU A 137 -1.42 -9.35 -3.65
C LEU A 137 -2.77 -9.39 -4.37
N ALA A 138 -3.16 -10.54 -4.94
CA ALA A 138 -4.45 -10.70 -5.59
C ALA A 138 -5.62 -10.48 -4.62
N ASP A 139 -5.54 -11.07 -3.43
CA ASP A 139 -6.58 -10.95 -2.40
C ASP A 139 -6.72 -9.51 -1.87
N GLU A 140 -5.61 -8.86 -1.53
CA GLU A 140 -5.63 -7.48 -1.03
C GLU A 140 -6.06 -6.50 -2.13
N THR A 141 -5.71 -6.75 -3.40
CA THR A 141 -6.21 -5.98 -4.55
C THR A 141 -7.72 -6.11 -4.72
N LYS A 142 -8.27 -7.32 -4.53
CA LYS A 142 -9.73 -7.53 -4.59
C LYS A 142 -10.44 -6.77 -3.47
N LYS A 143 -9.91 -6.82 -2.24
CA LYS A 143 -10.45 -6.05 -1.11
C LYS A 143 -10.38 -4.54 -1.36
N LEU A 144 -9.27 -4.06 -1.91
CA LEU A 144 -9.08 -2.65 -2.27
C LEU A 144 -10.17 -2.21 -3.26
N ASN A 145 -10.35 -2.95 -4.34
CA ASN A 145 -11.34 -2.64 -5.38
C ASN A 145 -12.77 -2.61 -4.82
N ASN A 146 -13.11 -3.53 -3.91
CA ASN A 146 -14.44 -3.53 -3.27
C ASN A 146 -14.67 -2.29 -2.41
N ASN A 147 -13.66 -1.83 -1.66
CA ASN A 147 -13.79 -0.61 -0.84
C ASN A 147 -13.80 0.65 -1.72
N ILE A 148 -13.01 0.70 -2.80
CA ILE A 148 -13.08 1.79 -3.79
C ILE A 148 -14.47 1.86 -4.43
N ALA A 149 -15.06 0.72 -4.81
CA ALA A 149 -16.41 0.68 -5.36
C ALA A 149 -17.46 1.15 -4.35
N THR A 150 -17.26 0.83 -3.07
CA THR A 150 -18.14 1.27 -1.98
C THR A 150 -18.04 2.78 -1.75
N ASP A 151 -16.82 3.32 -1.70
CA ASP A 151 -16.58 4.76 -1.63
C ASP A 151 -17.21 5.51 -2.81
N LYS A 152 -17.00 5.03 -4.04
CA LYS A 152 -17.62 5.59 -5.26
C LYS A 152 -19.15 5.53 -5.22
N LYS A 153 -19.75 4.47 -4.65
CA LYS A 153 -21.20 4.39 -4.47
C LYS A 153 -21.71 5.45 -3.49
N ASN A 154 -20.89 5.82 -2.51
CA ASN A 154 -21.22 6.84 -1.51
C ASN A 154 -20.78 8.24 -1.94
N ALA A 155 -20.44 8.44 -3.22
CA ALA A 155 -19.97 9.72 -3.74
C ALA A 155 -20.89 10.89 -3.37
N GLY A 156 -20.29 11.96 -2.87
CA GLY A 156 -21.01 13.17 -2.44
C GLY A 156 -21.57 13.13 -1.02
N GLN A 157 -21.50 11.98 -0.33
CA GLN A 157 -21.84 11.89 1.09
C GLN A 157 -20.69 12.41 1.96
N THR A 158 -21.04 12.97 3.12
CA THR A 158 -20.07 13.39 4.13
C THR A 158 -19.30 12.17 4.67
N SER A 159 -18.02 12.37 4.94
CA SER A 159 -17.09 11.39 5.49
C SER A 159 -16.41 11.98 6.73
N ILE A 160 -16.65 11.40 7.90
CA ILE A 160 -16.08 11.87 9.18
C ILE A 160 -14.75 11.15 9.42
N ALA A 161 -13.71 11.93 9.72
CA ALA A 161 -12.44 11.39 10.19
C ALA A 161 -12.50 11.10 11.70
N GLU A 162 -12.03 9.94 12.09
CA GLU A 162 -11.71 9.65 13.49
C GLU A 162 -10.22 9.91 13.73
N SER A 163 -9.92 10.59 14.84
CA SER A 163 -8.53 10.82 15.23
C SER A 163 -7.94 9.58 15.90
N PHE A 164 -6.69 9.27 15.60
CA PHE A 164 -5.96 8.19 16.25
C PHE A 164 -4.51 8.63 16.43
N ASP A 165 -4.04 8.60 17.68
CA ASP A 165 -2.69 9.05 18.01
C ASP A 165 -1.70 7.89 17.82
N ALA A 166 -1.06 7.87 16.65
CA ALA A 166 -0.05 6.90 16.30
C ALA A 166 0.97 7.52 15.35
N THR A 167 2.23 7.18 15.59
CA THR A 167 3.35 7.53 14.72
C THR A 167 3.55 6.43 13.68
N ILE A 168 3.85 6.83 12.44
CA ILE A 168 4.22 5.95 11.35
C ILE A 168 5.65 6.32 10.99
N SER A 169 6.57 5.42 11.32
CA SER A 169 7.99 5.61 11.12
C SER A 169 8.60 4.58 10.19
N GLY A 170 9.77 4.88 9.65
CA GLY A 170 10.54 3.96 8.82
C GLY A 170 10.65 4.38 7.37
N GLY A 171 10.06 5.52 7.01
CA GLY A 171 10.44 6.26 5.82
C GLY A 171 11.73 7.00 6.14
N GLY A 172 12.83 6.71 5.44
CA GLY A 172 14.15 7.23 5.83
C GLY A 172 14.41 8.70 5.47
N LYS A 173 13.39 9.56 5.57
CA LYS A 173 13.48 11.02 5.41
C LYS A 173 12.95 11.77 6.61
#